data_AF-A0A954KZV0-F1
#
_entry.id   AF-A0A954KZV0-F1
#
_cell.length_a   1.000
_cell.length_b   1.000
_cell.length_c   1.000
_cell.angle_alpha   90.00
_cell.angle_beta   90.00
_cell.angle_gamma   90.00
#
_symmetry.space_group_name_H-M   'P 1'
#
loop_
_entity.id
_entity.type
_entity.pdbx_description
1 polymer ?
#
loop_
_entity_poly.entity_id
_entity_poly.type
_entity_poly.pdbx_seq_one_letter_code
_entity_poly.pdbx_strand_id
1 'polypeptide(L)'
;MQLNCNRAQFSAAFLTAASAVPARTPKDVLRNVYMHLGSQGAELVGTDQEVAIRCQVEGVETTSAGEALLPTARMSSILRELQDEVFEIRVDEQSLTIKAASSQFRLSSEDPRDFPPVPEFDSQEYFRVPSASFRQIIRRTSFATDLESTRYALGGLLLEFNDGRVTVAATDSRRLAVATTVCEAEGSPRAPEKTTVVPTRAMSLLERSIDPDSEFVDIAVRDNDILMRTGRCVIYSRLVEGRFPKYRDVIRQSGAVTVPLTAGPFHAAVRQAQIVTDEESRGVDFVFDDSKLTLSSRAQDIGDSRVELPIEYDH
;
A
#
# COMPACT_ATOMS: atom_id res chain seq x y z
N MET A 1 8.12 -16.21 27.41
CA MET A 1 6.97 -16.18 26.48
C MET A 1 6.94 -17.48 25.68
N GLN A 2 5.76 -18.04 25.42
CA GLN A 2 5.59 -19.24 24.59
C GLN A 2 4.25 -19.21 23.85
N LEU A 3 4.27 -19.53 22.55
CA LEU A 3 3.07 -19.75 21.73
C LEU A 3 3.19 -20.99 20.84
N ASN A 4 2.05 -21.61 20.57
CA ASN A 4 1.84 -22.58 19.49
C ASN A 4 0.84 -21.98 18.49
N CYS A 5 1.11 -22.14 17.20
CA CYS A 5 0.22 -21.61 16.17
C CYS A 5 0.31 -22.38 14.86
N ASN A 6 -0.74 -22.24 14.05
CA ASN A 6 -0.74 -22.72 12.68
C ASN A 6 0.24 -21.90 11.83
N ARG A 7 1.11 -22.59 11.10
CA ARG A 7 2.16 -22.02 10.25
C ARG A 7 1.60 -21.09 9.19
N ALA A 8 0.51 -21.46 8.51
CA ALA A 8 -0.05 -20.65 7.43
C ALA A 8 -0.62 -19.33 7.98
N GLN A 9 -1.34 -19.37 9.09
CA GLN A 9 -1.90 -18.19 9.74
C GLN A 9 -0.80 -17.24 10.24
N PHE A 10 0.19 -17.77 10.98
CA PHE A 10 1.32 -16.98 11.47
C PHE A 10 2.14 -16.40 10.31
N SER A 11 2.45 -17.20 9.29
CA SER A 11 3.25 -16.74 8.15
C SER A 11 2.57 -15.63 7.37
N ALA A 12 1.25 -15.72 7.15
CA ALA A 12 0.49 -14.65 6.49
C ALA A 12 0.55 -13.34 7.29
N ALA A 13 0.31 -13.38 8.59
CA ALA A 13 0.37 -12.20 9.45
C ALA A 13 1.80 -11.64 9.55
N PHE A 14 2.79 -12.52 9.70
CA PHE A 14 4.21 -12.16 9.78
C PHE A 14 4.71 -11.48 8.51
N LEU A 15 4.41 -12.03 7.33
CA LEU A 15 4.81 -11.44 6.05
C LEU A 15 4.12 -10.09 5.81
N THR A 16 2.87 -9.95 6.28
CA THR A 16 2.15 -8.67 6.26
C THR A 16 2.89 -7.64 7.13
N ALA A 17 3.21 -7.99 8.38
CA ALA A 17 3.97 -7.13 9.28
C ALA A 17 5.36 -6.77 8.74
N ALA A 18 6.09 -7.77 8.26
CA ALA A 18 7.41 -7.65 7.66
C ALA A 18 7.44 -6.69 6.46
N SER A 19 6.32 -6.47 5.78
CA SER A 19 6.30 -5.60 4.59
C SER A 19 6.47 -4.10 4.90
N ALA A 20 6.31 -3.69 6.17
CA ALA A 20 6.68 -2.35 6.64
C ALA A 20 8.13 -2.26 7.13
N VAL A 21 8.82 -3.38 7.35
CA VAL A 21 10.21 -3.41 7.82
C VAL A 21 11.14 -2.93 6.69
N PRO A 22 12.03 -1.95 6.95
CA PRO A 22 12.97 -1.46 5.94
C PRO A 22 14.03 -2.51 5.60
N ALA A 23 14.31 -2.70 4.31
CA ALA A 23 15.35 -3.64 3.85
C ALA A 23 16.77 -3.24 4.32
N ARG A 24 17.00 -1.94 4.55
CA ARG A 24 18.24 -1.38 5.09
C ARG A 24 17.90 -0.30 6.11
N THR A 25 18.53 -0.38 7.27
CA THR A 25 18.36 0.58 8.36
C THR A 25 19.62 0.58 9.23
N PRO A 26 20.05 1.74 9.74
CA PRO A 26 21.13 1.83 10.73
C PRO A 26 20.68 1.40 12.15
N LYS A 27 19.38 1.31 12.41
CA LYS A 27 18.82 0.85 13.70
C LYS A 27 18.49 -0.64 13.60
N ASP A 28 19.29 -1.49 14.24
CA ASP A 28 19.14 -2.96 14.14
C ASP A 28 17.77 -3.44 14.63
N VAL A 29 17.21 -2.83 15.68
CA VAL A 29 15.86 -3.14 16.18
C VAL A 29 14.76 -3.03 15.11
N LEU A 30 14.93 -2.13 14.13
CA LEU A 30 13.99 -1.96 13.01
C LEU A 30 14.18 -2.98 11.90
N ARG A 31 15.09 -3.96 12.03
CA ARG A 31 15.19 -5.13 11.13
C ARG A 31 14.35 -6.32 11.61
N ASN A 32 13.62 -6.11 12.70
CA ASN A 32 12.79 -7.10 13.34
C ASN A 32 11.31 -6.76 13.16
N VAL A 33 10.47 -7.79 13.20
CA VAL A 33 9.04 -7.64 13.50
C VAL A 33 8.91 -7.78 15.01
N TYR A 34 8.27 -6.79 15.64
CA TYR A 34 7.90 -6.87 17.05
C TYR A 34 6.67 -7.77 17.22
N MET A 35 6.67 -8.59 18.26
CA MET A 35 5.56 -9.44 18.61
C MET A 35 5.15 -9.17 20.05
N HIS A 36 3.88 -8.85 20.26
CA HIS A 36 3.25 -8.83 21.57
C HIS A 36 2.30 -10.02 21.69
N LEU A 37 2.46 -10.84 22.72
CA LEU A 37 1.60 -11.97 23.02
C LEU A 37 0.85 -11.68 24.33
N GLY A 38 -0.44 -11.42 24.21
CA GLY A 38 -1.31 -11.07 25.32
C GLY A 38 -2.48 -12.04 25.49
N SER A 39 -3.47 -11.63 26.29
CA SER A 39 -4.71 -12.40 26.50
C SER A 39 -5.61 -12.48 25.26
N GLN A 40 -5.44 -11.55 24.31
CA GLN A 40 -6.24 -11.48 23.08
C GLN A 40 -5.58 -12.18 21.89
N GLY A 41 -4.40 -12.81 22.08
CA GLY A 41 -3.64 -13.45 21.02
C GLY A 41 -2.28 -12.79 20.79
N ALA A 42 -1.71 -13.00 19.60
CA ALA A 42 -0.46 -12.37 19.20
C ALA A 42 -0.70 -11.23 18.21
N GLU A 43 -0.07 -10.09 18.46
CA GLU A 43 0.03 -8.98 17.52
C GLU A 43 1.45 -8.91 16.95
N LEU A 44 1.57 -8.77 15.63
CA LEU A 44 2.84 -8.56 14.92
C LEU A 44 2.91 -7.14 14.37
N VAL A 45 4.02 -6.46 14.63
CA VAL A 45 4.23 -5.05 14.27
C VAL A 45 5.52 -4.87 13.50
N GLY A 46 5.43 -4.27 12.32
CA GLY A 46 6.58 -3.82 11.54
C GLY A 46 6.53 -2.33 11.30
N THR A 47 7.68 -1.66 11.30
CA THR A 47 7.74 -0.21 11.05
C THR A 47 9.11 0.24 10.54
N ASP A 48 9.12 1.34 9.79
CA ASP A 48 10.31 2.14 9.47
C ASP A 48 10.33 3.50 10.20
N GLN A 49 9.45 3.68 11.21
CA GLN A 49 9.14 4.91 11.97
C GLN A 49 8.26 5.95 11.24
N GLU A 50 8.14 5.87 9.93
CA GLU A 50 7.25 6.74 9.15
C GLU A 50 5.93 6.04 8.86
N VAL A 51 6.00 4.76 8.54
CA VAL A 51 4.89 3.87 8.28
C VAL A 51 5.02 2.65 9.19
N ALA A 52 3.89 2.19 9.71
CA ALA A 52 3.82 0.96 10.47
C ALA A 52 2.61 0.15 10.07
N ILE A 53 2.69 -1.15 10.30
CA ILE A 53 1.56 -2.05 10.20
C ILE A 53 1.54 -2.95 11.42
N ARG A 54 0.35 -3.13 11.98
CA ARG A 54 0.01 -4.13 12.98
C ARG A 54 -0.88 -5.16 12.35
N CYS A 55 -0.66 -6.42 12.69
CA CYS A 55 -1.46 -7.53 12.19
C CYS A 55 -1.70 -8.53 13.32
N GLN A 56 -2.97 -8.81 13.60
CA GLN A 56 -3.36 -9.84 14.57
C GLN A 56 -3.14 -11.24 13.99
N VAL A 57 -2.65 -12.15 14.82
CA VAL A 57 -2.51 -13.57 14.49
C VAL A 57 -3.65 -14.34 15.11
N GLU A 58 -4.42 -15.02 14.27
CA GLU A 58 -5.51 -15.90 14.70
C GLU A 58 -4.99 -17.27 15.13
N GLY A 59 -5.77 -17.99 15.96
CA GLY A 59 -5.49 -19.38 16.28
C GLY A 59 -4.23 -19.61 17.12
N VAL A 60 -3.82 -18.60 17.89
CA VAL A 60 -2.65 -18.69 18.78
C VAL A 60 -3.04 -19.30 20.11
N GLU A 61 -2.37 -20.38 20.48
CA GLU A 61 -2.43 -20.95 21.82
C GLU A 61 -1.20 -20.50 22.62
N THR A 62 -1.40 -20.04 23.85
CA THR A 62 -0.30 -19.59 24.71
C THR A 62 -0.41 -20.13 26.14
N THR A 63 0.75 -20.42 26.72
CA THR A 63 0.91 -20.73 28.15
C THR A 63 1.69 -19.65 28.89
N SER A 64 2.23 -18.66 28.18
CA SER A 64 3.08 -17.60 28.74
C SER A 64 3.10 -16.39 27.80
N ALA A 65 2.45 -15.30 28.24
CA ALA A 65 2.46 -13.99 27.59
C ALA A 65 3.86 -13.34 27.59
N GLY A 66 4.02 -12.29 26.79
CA GLY A 66 5.24 -11.50 26.75
C GLY A 66 5.46 -10.81 25.40
N GLU A 67 6.68 -10.34 25.18
CA GLU A 67 7.07 -9.58 23.99
C GLU A 67 8.36 -10.14 23.41
N ALA A 68 8.56 -10.01 22.10
CA ALA A 68 9.81 -10.38 21.46
C ALA A 68 10.06 -9.65 20.14
N LEU A 69 11.31 -9.69 19.72
CA LEU A 69 11.74 -9.28 18.39
C LEU A 69 12.02 -10.51 17.53
N LEU A 70 11.42 -10.53 16.35
CA LEU A 70 11.54 -11.61 15.38
C LEU A 70 12.38 -11.13 14.18
N PRO A 71 13.62 -11.63 14.00
CA PRO A 71 14.47 -11.22 12.90
C PRO A 71 13.86 -11.51 11.54
N THR A 72 13.51 -10.45 10.80
CA THR A 72 12.63 -10.57 9.63
C THR A 72 13.18 -11.51 8.57
N ALA A 73 14.46 -11.39 8.23
CA ALA A 73 15.10 -12.22 7.22
C ALA A 73 15.14 -13.70 7.62
N ARG A 74 15.50 -14.00 8.88
CA ARG A 74 15.63 -15.38 9.38
C ARG A 74 14.26 -16.03 9.54
N MET A 75 13.32 -15.34 10.17
CA MET A 75 11.97 -15.86 10.38
C MET A 75 11.26 -16.09 9.03
N SER A 76 11.40 -15.17 8.06
CA SER A 76 10.83 -15.37 6.71
C SER A 76 11.41 -16.60 6.01
N SER A 77 12.72 -16.85 6.13
CA SER A 77 13.35 -18.07 5.60
C SER A 77 12.84 -19.32 6.30
N ILE A 78 12.75 -19.31 7.64
CA ILE A 78 12.27 -20.47 8.42
C ILE A 78 10.83 -20.80 8.06
N LEU A 79 9.91 -19.81 8.08
CA LEU A 79 8.50 -20.02 7.78
C LEU A 79 8.24 -20.53 6.35
N ARG A 80 9.13 -20.21 5.41
CA ARG A 80 9.08 -20.70 4.03
C ARG A 80 9.46 -22.18 3.93
N GLU A 81 10.45 -22.62 4.70
CA GLU A 81 10.98 -23.99 4.65
C GLU A 81 10.24 -24.96 5.58
N LEU A 82 9.58 -24.46 6.63
CA LEU A 82 8.77 -25.28 7.52
C LEU A 82 7.62 -25.95 6.76
N GLN A 83 7.53 -27.27 6.90
CA GLN A 83 6.46 -28.09 6.30
C GLN A 83 5.37 -28.44 7.31
N ASP A 84 5.71 -28.46 8.60
CA ASP A 84 4.77 -28.73 9.68
C ASP A 84 3.61 -27.71 9.69
N GLU A 85 2.41 -28.21 10.00
CA GLU A 85 1.22 -27.37 10.08
C GLU A 85 1.23 -26.49 11.33
N VAL A 86 1.73 -27.02 12.45
CA VAL A 86 1.81 -26.34 13.74
C VAL A 86 3.26 -26.27 14.18
N PHE A 87 3.65 -25.15 14.76
CA PHE A 87 4.97 -24.96 15.32
C PHE A 87 4.90 -24.11 16.61
N GLU A 88 5.93 -24.26 17.43
CA GLU A 88 6.13 -23.57 18.69
C GLU A 88 7.14 -22.43 18.50
N ILE A 89 6.84 -21.28 19.10
CA ILE A 89 7.81 -20.22 19.37
C ILE A 89 7.97 -20.10 20.88
N ARG A 90 9.20 -20.22 21.37
CA ARG A 90 9.58 -19.95 22.76
C ARG A 90 10.62 -18.86 22.80
N VAL A 91 10.40 -17.86 23.66
CA VAL A 91 11.36 -16.77 23.90
C VAL A 91 11.72 -16.74 25.38
N ASP A 92 13.03 -16.82 25.62
CA ASP A 92 13.70 -16.56 26.89
C ASP A 92 14.59 -15.31 26.78
N GLU A 93 15.31 -14.96 27.84
CA GLU A 93 16.08 -13.70 27.92
C GLU A 93 17.12 -13.53 26.81
N GLN A 94 17.65 -14.61 26.23
CA GLN A 94 18.75 -14.56 25.28
C GLN A 94 18.43 -15.16 23.92
N SER A 95 17.35 -15.95 23.83
CA SER A 95 17.09 -16.72 22.64
C SER A 95 15.62 -16.85 22.26
N LEU A 96 15.43 -16.77 20.95
CA LEU A 96 14.19 -17.08 20.25
C LEU A 96 14.35 -18.50 19.66
N THR A 97 13.57 -19.44 20.17
CA THR A 97 13.53 -20.83 19.69
C THR A 97 12.26 -21.06 18.89
N ILE A 98 12.41 -21.61 17.68
CA ILE A 98 11.33 -22.01 16.80
C ILE A 98 11.41 -23.53 16.67
N LYS A 99 10.38 -24.26 17.08
CA LYS A 99 10.38 -25.72 17.12
C LYS A 99 9.17 -26.29 16.39
N ALA A 100 9.42 -27.19 15.47
CA ALA A 100 8.41 -28.00 14.81
C ALA A 100 8.66 -29.49 15.10
N ALA A 101 7.94 -30.42 14.47
CA ALA A 101 8.08 -31.84 14.80
C ALA A 101 9.47 -32.40 14.44
N SER A 102 10.02 -31.96 13.30
CA SER A 102 11.27 -32.48 12.73
C SER A 102 12.42 -31.47 12.72
N SER A 103 12.20 -30.24 13.17
CA SER A 103 13.19 -29.16 13.09
C SER A 103 13.16 -28.26 14.32
N GLN A 104 14.32 -27.70 14.65
CA GLN A 104 14.47 -26.70 15.71
C GLN A 104 15.49 -25.66 15.26
N PHE A 105 15.12 -24.39 15.39
CA PHE A 105 15.97 -23.25 15.11
C PHE A 105 16.13 -22.44 16.39
N ARG A 106 17.34 -21.97 16.67
CA ARG A 106 17.62 -21.06 17.78
C ARG A 106 18.30 -19.81 17.25
N LEU A 107 17.68 -18.66 17.49
CA LEU A 107 18.14 -17.35 17.08
C LEU A 107 18.46 -16.52 18.32
N SER A 108 19.35 -15.55 18.19
CA SER A 108 19.56 -14.53 19.21
C SER A 108 18.31 -13.67 19.36
N SER A 109 17.94 -13.32 20.59
CA SER A 109 16.90 -12.33 20.85
C SER A 109 17.52 -10.97 21.14
N GLU A 110 16.94 -9.92 20.60
CA GLU A 110 17.18 -8.54 21.01
C GLU A 110 16.14 -8.14 22.08
N ASP A 111 16.37 -7.04 22.80
CA ASP A 111 15.44 -6.55 23.82
C ASP A 111 14.22 -5.89 23.16
N PRO A 112 13.00 -6.41 23.36
CA PRO A 112 11.79 -5.83 22.76
C PRO A 112 11.51 -4.39 23.20
N ARG A 113 12.06 -3.95 24.34
CA ARG A 113 11.87 -2.57 24.85
C ARG A 113 12.57 -1.51 24.01
N ASP A 114 13.52 -1.90 23.17
CA ASP A 114 14.18 -0.99 22.22
C ASP A 114 13.34 -0.72 20.97
N PHE A 115 12.25 -1.47 20.77
CA PHE A 115 11.35 -1.26 19.63
C PHE A 115 10.52 0.01 19.85
N PRO A 116 10.41 0.89 18.83
CA PRO A 116 9.68 2.13 19.01
C PRO A 116 8.18 1.86 19.22
N PRO A 117 7.52 2.66 20.06
CA PRO A 117 6.08 2.59 20.16
C PRO A 117 5.46 2.98 18.81
N VAL A 118 4.50 2.18 18.37
CA VAL A 118 3.65 2.50 17.23
C VAL A 118 2.30 2.99 17.82
N PRO A 119 1.52 3.82 17.12
CA PRO A 119 0.14 4.14 17.55
C PRO A 119 -0.85 3.00 17.31
N GLU A 120 -1.87 2.86 18.15
CA GLU A 120 -2.99 1.92 17.97
C GLU A 120 -4.19 2.63 17.33
N PHE A 121 -5.16 1.85 16.82
CA PHE A 121 -6.44 2.40 16.37
C PHE A 121 -7.40 2.52 17.55
N ASP A 122 -7.34 3.65 18.25
CA ASP A 122 -8.15 3.97 19.44
C ASP A 122 -9.22 5.05 19.19
N SER A 123 -9.36 5.50 17.94
CA SER A 123 -10.31 6.55 17.57
C SER A 123 -11.77 6.08 17.63
N GLN A 124 -12.62 6.91 18.25
CA GLN A 124 -14.08 6.75 18.23
C GLN A 124 -14.72 7.47 17.04
N GLU A 125 -13.97 8.35 16.37
CA GLU A 125 -14.43 9.11 15.21
C GLU A 125 -13.57 8.75 14.01
N TYR A 126 -14.20 8.25 12.94
CA TYR A 126 -13.48 7.83 11.74
C TYR A 126 -14.38 7.81 10.51
N PHE A 127 -13.74 7.94 9.34
CA PHE A 127 -14.37 7.72 8.06
C PHE A 127 -14.42 6.21 7.76
N ARG A 128 -15.48 5.74 7.11
CA ARG A 128 -15.66 4.33 6.77
C ARG A 128 -15.88 4.19 5.26
N VAL A 129 -15.05 3.39 4.61
CA VAL A 129 -15.05 3.24 3.14
C VAL A 129 -15.16 1.76 2.77
N PRO A 130 -16.02 1.36 1.82
CA PRO A 130 -16.09 -0.04 1.38
C PRO A 130 -14.74 -0.53 0.86
N SER A 131 -14.24 -1.63 1.40
CA SER A 131 -12.88 -2.14 1.15
C SER A 131 -12.58 -2.35 -0.32
N ALA A 132 -13.48 -3.03 -1.04
CA ALA A 132 -13.30 -3.31 -2.46
C ALA A 132 -13.19 -2.02 -3.30
N SER A 133 -14.03 -1.04 -2.98
CA SER A 133 -14.00 0.27 -3.63
C SER A 133 -12.72 1.03 -3.31
N PHE A 134 -12.31 1.05 -2.04
CA PHE A 134 -11.11 1.77 -1.63
C PHE A 134 -9.86 1.17 -2.27
N ARG A 135 -9.74 -0.15 -2.25
CA ARG A 135 -8.68 -0.90 -2.95
C ARG A 135 -8.61 -0.54 -4.44
N GLN A 136 -9.77 -0.46 -5.10
CA GLN A 136 -9.86 -0.11 -6.51
C GLN A 136 -9.39 1.32 -6.80
N ILE A 137 -9.82 2.31 -6.01
CA ILE A 137 -9.42 3.70 -6.25
C ILE A 137 -7.94 3.95 -5.92
N ILE A 138 -7.36 3.26 -4.93
CA ILE A 138 -5.92 3.29 -4.65
C ILE A 138 -5.15 2.80 -5.88
N ARG A 139 -5.50 1.63 -6.44
CA ARG A 139 -4.87 1.09 -7.65
C ARG A 139 -5.01 2.00 -8.87
N ARG A 140 -6.14 2.71 -8.98
CA ARG A 140 -6.42 3.64 -10.08
C ARG A 140 -5.69 4.99 -9.95
N THR A 141 -5.04 5.26 -8.83
CA THR A 141 -4.44 6.58 -8.58
C THR A 141 -2.95 6.50 -8.25
N SER A 142 -2.51 5.51 -7.46
CA SER A 142 -1.14 5.43 -6.93
C SER A 142 -0.04 5.43 -8.00
N PHE A 143 -0.30 4.92 -9.20
CA PHE A 143 0.69 4.89 -10.29
C PHE A 143 1.11 6.29 -10.75
N ALA A 144 0.32 7.32 -10.45
CA ALA A 144 0.56 8.69 -10.87
C ALA A 144 1.42 9.50 -9.88
N THR A 145 1.91 8.93 -8.77
CA THR A 145 2.75 9.67 -7.80
C THR A 145 4.20 9.84 -8.24
N ASP A 146 4.86 10.87 -7.73
CA ASP A 146 6.30 11.13 -7.89
C ASP A 146 7.02 11.01 -6.53
N LEU A 147 7.71 9.88 -6.33
CA LEU A 147 8.41 9.56 -5.09
C LEU A 147 9.69 10.40 -4.86
N GLU A 148 10.22 11.04 -5.90
CA GLU A 148 11.45 11.84 -5.83
C GLU A 148 11.14 13.33 -5.64
N SER A 149 9.86 13.71 -5.66
CA SER A 149 9.44 15.10 -5.51
C SER A 149 9.77 15.65 -4.14
N THR A 150 10.55 16.73 -4.11
CA THR A 150 10.95 17.44 -2.87
C THR A 150 10.21 18.75 -2.66
N ARG A 151 9.52 19.26 -3.68
CA ARG A 151 8.90 20.60 -3.67
C ARG A 151 7.41 20.58 -3.34
N TYR A 152 6.71 19.54 -3.79
CA TYR A 152 5.28 19.34 -3.59
C TYR A 152 5.06 17.98 -2.96
N ALA A 153 3.92 17.80 -2.30
CA ALA A 153 3.55 16.53 -1.67
C ALA A 153 3.10 15.49 -2.72
N LEU A 154 3.95 15.18 -3.72
CA LEU A 154 3.63 14.29 -4.84
C LEU A 154 4.04 12.83 -4.59
N GLY A 155 4.84 12.57 -3.55
CA GLY A 155 5.21 11.22 -3.12
C GLY A 155 4.08 10.46 -2.39
N GLY A 156 2.85 11.00 -2.45
CA GLY A 156 1.69 10.44 -1.78
C GLY A 156 0.39 10.73 -2.52
N LEU A 157 -0.67 10.15 -2.01
CA LEU A 157 -2.03 10.28 -2.51
C LEU A 157 -2.76 11.29 -1.63
N LEU A 158 -3.34 12.33 -2.25
CA LEU A 158 -4.25 13.24 -1.56
C LEU A 158 -5.57 12.51 -1.30
N LEU A 159 -6.04 12.55 -0.06
CA LEU A 159 -7.37 12.11 0.35
C LEU A 159 -8.20 13.33 0.74
N GLU A 160 -9.37 13.48 0.14
CA GLU A 160 -10.34 14.52 0.48
C GLU A 160 -11.68 13.87 0.83
N PHE A 161 -12.19 14.18 2.02
CA PHE A 161 -13.47 13.68 2.52
C PHE A 161 -14.51 14.80 2.44
N ASN A 162 -15.55 14.60 1.63
CA ASN A 162 -16.64 15.58 1.47
C ASN A 162 -17.94 14.87 1.06
N ASP A 163 -19.09 15.41 1.50
CA ASP A 163 -20.42 15.01 1.03
C ASP A 163 -20.67 13.48 0.93
N GLY A 164 -20.24 12.72 1.95
CA GLY A 164 -20.38 11.27 1.98
C GLY A 164 -19.50 10.52 0.98
N ARG A 165 -18.36 11.10 0.59
CA ARG A 165 -17.41 10.57 -0.38
C ARG A 165 -15.98 10.77 0.08
N VAL A 166 -15.11 9.90 -0.43
CA VAL A 166 -13.67 10.10 -0.41
C VAL A 166 -13.17 10.20 -1.84
N THR A 167 -12.50 11.31 -2.15
CA THR A 167 -11.78 11.52 -3.40
C THR A 167 -10.29 11.30 -3.15
N VAL A 168 -9.67 10.50 -4.01
CA VAL A 168 -8.24 10.21 -4.00
C VAL A 168 -7.63 10.79 -5.27
N ALA A 169 -6.58 11.60 -5.11
CA ALA A 169 -5.84 12.20 -6.23
C ALA A 169 -4.34 11.97 -6.11
N ALA A 170 -3.69 11.72 -7.25
CA ALA A 170 -2.24 11.53 -7.36
C ALA A 170 -1.72 12.13 -8.66
N THR A 171 -0.54 12.75 -8.62
CA THR A 171 0.07 13.37 -9.79
C THR A 171 1.59 13.45 -9.64
N ASP A 172 2.29 13.36 -10.77
CA ASP A 172 3.74 13.49 -10.93
C ASP A 172 4.08 14.77 -11.71
N SER A 173 3.14 15.73 -11.73
CA SER A 173 3.10 16.96 -12.55
C SER A 173 2.95 16.76 -14.07
N ARG A 174 3.10 15.53 -14.58
CA ARG A 174 2.95 15.20 -16.00
C ARG A 174 1.60 14.55 -16.30
N ARG A 175 1.08 13.77 -15.36
CA ARG A 175 -0.23 13.12 -15.42
C ARG A 175 -0.93 13.26 -14.07
N LEU A 176 -2.27 13.17 -14.11
CA LEU A 176 -3.13 13.25 -12.95
C LEU A 176 -4.09 12.06 -12.98
N ALA A 177 -4.22 11.38 -11.86
CA ALA A 177 -5.25 10.36 -11.65
C ALA A 177 -6.13 10.77 -10.48
N VAL A 178 -7.45 10.77 -10.68
CA VAL A 178 -8.44 11.08 -9.65
C VAL A 178 -9.52 10.01 -9.67
N ALA A 179 -9.85 9.48 -8.51
CA ALA A 179 -10.94 8.53 -8.35
C ALA A 179 -11.72 8.84 -7.06
N THR A 180 -13.02 8.60 -7.08
CA THR A 180 -13.90 8.89 -5.95
C THR A 180 -14.75 7.67 -5.64
N THR A 181 -15.00 7.41 -4.36
CA THR A 181 -15.99 6.43 -3.91
C THR A 181 -16.80 6.95 -2.73
N VAL A 182 -17.85 6.22 -2.36
CA VAL A 182 -18.70 6.51 -1.20
C VAL A 182 -17.91 6.34 0.10
N CYS A 183 -18.23 7.18 1.08
CA CYS A 183 -17.62 7.19 2.39
C CYS A 183 -18.68 7.55 3.43
N GLU A 184 -18.73 6.76 4.49
CA GLU A 184 -19.54 7.02 5.67
C GLU A 184 -18.69 7.63 6.78
N ALA A 185 -19.34 8.10 7.84
CA ALA A 185 -18.70 8.64 9.01
C ALA A 185 -19.28 7.98 10.26
N GLU A 186 -18.41 7.48 11.13
CA GLU A 186 -18.76 7.09 12.50
C GLU A 186 -18.38 8.26 13.42
N GLY A 187 -19.33 8.76 14.22
CA GLY A 187 -19.14 9.95 15.05
C GLY A 187 -19.14 11.24 14.24
N SER A 188 -18.25 12.18 14.55
CA SER A 188 -18.09 13.45 13.82
C SER A 188 -16.64 13.68 13.35
N PRO A 189 -16.08 12.75 12.55
CA PRO A 189 -14.70 12.83 12.11
C PRO A 189 -14.46 14.10 11.29
N ARG A 190 -13.33 14.74 11.52
CA ARG A 190 -12.92 15.94 10.79
C ARG A 190 -11.62 15.63 10.04
N ALA A 191 -11.64 15.88 8.73
CA ALA A 191 -10.39 15.99 8.00
C ALA A 191 -9.64 17.25 8.50
N PRO A 192 -8.31 17.22 8.60
CA PRO A 192 -7.50 18.40 8.93
C PRO A 192 -7.76 19.55 7.94
N GLU A 193 -7.57 20.79 8.37
CA GLU A 193 -7.58 21.95 7.45
C GLU A 193 -6.44 21.87 6.42
N LYS A 194 -5.35 21.17 6.77
CA LYS A 194 -4.24 20.86 5.88
C LYS A 194 -4.60 19.70 4.96
N THR A 195 -3.99 19.67 3.77
CA THR A 195 -4.15 18.57 2.82
C THR A 195 -3.71 17.24 3.43
N THR A 196 -4.59 16.25 3.44
CA THR A 196 -4.29 14.88 3.89
C THR A 196 -3.59 14.13 2.76
N VAL A 197 -2.27 14.25 2.67
CA VAL A 197 -1.47 13.49 1.71
C VAL A 197 -0.83 12.29 2.39
N VAL A 198 -1.21 11.09 1.98
CA VAL A 198 -0.73 9.83 2.56
C VAL A 198 0.37 9.25 1.67
N PRO A 199 1.57 8.91 2.20
CA PRO A 199 2.65 8.32 1.42
C PRO A 199 2.22 7.12 0.58
N THR A 200 2.70 7.02 -0.66
CA THR A 200 2.38 5.90 -1.57
C THR A 200 2.69 4.54 -0.95
N ARG A 201 3.75 4.47 -0.14
CA ARG A 201 4.13 3.25 0.59
C ARG A 201 3.04 2.80 1.57
N ALA A 202 2.46 3.73 2.34
CA ALA A 202 1.40 3.43 3.29
C ALA A 202 0.10 3.00 2.59
N MET A 203 -0.27 3.69 1.51
CA MET A 203 -1.43 3.31 0.69
C MET A 203 -1.26 1.93 0.04
N SER A 204 -0.03 1.59 -0.38
CA SER A 204 0.29 0.27 -0.92
C SER A 204 0.26 -0.83 0.16
N LEU A 205 0.70 -0.52 1.38
CA LEU A 205 0.59 -1.43 2.51
C LEU A 205 -0.87 -1.73 2.83
N LEU A 206 -1.72 -0.69 2.91
CA LEU A 206 -3.15 -0.86 3.10
C LEU A 206 -3.77 -1.71 1.98
N GLU A 207 -3.53 -1.36 0.71
CA GLU A 207 -4.11 -2.06 -0.46
C GLU A 207 -3.87 -3.57 -0.43
N ARG A 208 -2.66 -3.99 -0.05
CA ARG A 208 -2.30 -5.41 0.06
C ARG A 208 -2.84 -6.08 1.32
N SER A 209 -3.12 -5.31 2.36
CA SER A 209 -3.58 -5.80 3.66
C SER A 209 -5.10 -5.86 3.79
N ILE A 210 -5.83 -5.30 2.82
CA ILE A 210 -7.28 -5.46 2.72
C ILE A 210 -7.60 -6.93 2.48
N ASP A 211 -8.15 -7.56 3.52
CA ASP A 211 -8.69 -8.91 3.47
C ASP A 211 -9.90 -8.95 2.51
N PRO A 212 -10.01 -9.96 1.62
CA PRO A 212 -11.21 -10.17 0.81
C PRO A 212 -12.54 -10.17 1.60
N ASP A 213 -12.51 -10.63 2.85
CA ASP A 213 -13.69 -10.72 3.70
C ASP A 213 -13.94 -9.43 4.53
N SER A 214 -13.02 -8.47 4.49
CA SER A 214 -13.20 -7.18 5.17
C SER A 214 -14.17 -6.30 4.38
N GLU A 215 -15.34 -6.02 4.94
CA GLU A 215 -16.34 -5.16 4.28
C GLU A 215 -15.89 -3.71 4.15
N PHE A 216 -15.19 -3.19 5.18
CA PHE A 216 -14.83 -1.78 5.27
C PHE A 216 -13.36 -1.55 5.66
N VAL A 217 -12.88 -0.36 5.28
CA VAL A 217 -11.68 0.28 5.83
C VAL A 217 -12.13 1.46 6.68
N ASP A 218 -11.76 1.46 7.95
CA ASP A 218 -11.95 2.59 8.86
C ASP A 218 -10.71 3.49 8.82
N ILE A 219 -10.90 4.80 8.72
CA ILE A 219 -9.84 5.79 8.51
C ILE A 219 -9.98 6.91 9.54
N ALA A 220 -9.04 6.97 10.48
CA ALA A 220 -8.91 8.07 11.41
C ALA A 220 -7.77 9.00 10.95
N VAL A 221 -8.13 10.23 10.58
CA VAL A 221 -7.17 11.25 10.15
C VAL A 221 -6.88 12.19 11.31
N ARG A 222 -5.60 12.44 11.57
CA ARG A 222 -5.12 13.42 12.57
C ARG A 222 -4.30 14.49 11.87
N ASP A 223 -3.83 15.49 12.61
CA ASP A 223 -3.12 16.64 12.03
C ASP A 223 -1.85 16.28 11.25
N ASN A 224 -1.13 15.25 11.69
CA ASN A 224 0.18 14.87 11.14
C ASN A 224 0.29 13.39 10.76
N ASP A 225 -0.75 12.60 11.04
CA ASP A 225 -0.74 11.17 10.78
C ASP A 225 -2.14 10.66 10.44
N ILE A 226 -2.18 9.41 10.00
CA ILE A 226 -3.38 8.69 9.64
C ILE A 226 -3.28 7.26 10.14
N LEU A 227 -4.40 6.76 10.65
CA LEU A 227 -4.60 5.37 11.04
C LEU A 227 -5.68 4.77 10.16
N MET A 228 -5.39 3.61 9.56
CA MET A 228 -6.30 2.91 8.64
C MET A 228 -6.45 1.46 9.12
N ARG A 229 -7.67 1.05 9.47
CA ARG A 229 -7.98 -0.30 9.97
C ARG A 229 -8.79 -1.09 8.94
N THR A 230 -8.37 -2.31 8.66
CA THR A 230 -9.06 -3.24 7.75
C THR A 230 -8.89 -4.67 8.26
N GLY A 231 -9.99 -5.38 8.50
CA GLY A 231 -9.97 -6.71 9.12
C GLY A 231 -9.05 -6.76 10.35
N ARG A 232 -8.03 -7.63 10.28
CA ARG A 232 -7.03 -7.85 11.34
C ARG A 232 -5.83 -6.87 11.33
N CYS A 233 -5.82 -5.90 10.41
CA CYS A 233 -4.68 -5.03 10.17
C CYS A 233 -4.97 -3.58 10.58
N VAL A 234 -3.96 -2.92 11.16
CA VAL A 234 -3.95 -1.47 11.39
C VAL A 234 -2.69 -0.89 10.77
N ILE A 235 -2.85 0.06 9.85
CA ILE A 235 -1.76 0.78 9.20
C ILE A 235 -1.68 2.16 9.84
N TYR A 236 -0.50 2.54 10.28
CA TYR A 236 -0.17 3.91 10.68
C TYR A 236 0.74 4.53 9.62
N SER A 237 0.54 5.81 9.33
CA SER A 237 1.47 6.59 8.52
C SER A 237 1.52 8.04 8.95
N ARG A 238 2.72 8.62 9.00
CA ARG A 238 2.88 10.07 8.97
C ARG A 238 2.36 10.61 7.63
N LEU A 239 1.73 11.79 7.66
CA LEU A 239 1.29 12.50 6.47
C LEU A 239 2.49 13.18 5.79
N VAL A 240 2.45 13.26 4.45
CA VAL A 240 3.46 13.98 3.68
C VAL A 240 3.31 15.47 3.95
N GLU A 241 4.39 16.12 4.37
CA GLU A 241 4.43 17.56 4.54
C GLU A 241 4.45 18.28 3.18
N GLY A 242 3.87 19.47 3.14
CA GLY A 242 3.86 20.32 1.95
C GLY A 242 2.46 20.52 1.38
N ARG A 243 2.41 21.11 0.19
CA ARG A 243 1.14 21.40 -0.51
C ARG A 243 0.95 20.42 -1.66
N PHE A 244 -0.26 19.89 -1.77
CA PHE A 244 -0.70 19.21 -2.99
C PHE A 244 -1.20 20.26 -4.00
N PRO A 245 -0.91 20.12 -5.31
CA PRO A 245 -1.40 21.04 -6.32
C PRO A 245 -2.93 21.13 -6.36
N LYS A 246 -3.49 22.28 -6.75
CA LYS A 246 -4.94 22.42 -7.00
C LYS A 246 -5.35 21.65 -8.25
N TYR A 247 -5.47 20.33 -8.13
CA TYR A 247 -5.67 19.44 -9.27
C TYR A 247 -6.98 19.71 -10.03
N ARG A 248 -7.98 20.30 -9.37
CA ARG A 248 -9.25 20.68 -10.03
C ARG A 248 -9.02 21.73 -11.12
N ASP A 249 -8.02 22.59 -10.97
CA ASP A 249 -7.71 23.66 -11.93
C ASP A 249 -7.14 23.12 -13.25
N VAL A 250 -6.62 21.88 -13.28
CA VAL A 250 -6.07 21.26 -14.50
C VAL A 250 -7.06 20.39 -15.25
N ILE A 251 -8.22 20.06 -14.66
CA ILE A 251 -9.27 19.28 -15.33
C ILE A 251 -10.08 20.23 -16.21
N ARG A 252 -9.77 20.27 -17.51
CA ARG A 252 -10.47 21.11 -18.48
C ARG A 252 -11.94 20.70 -18.61
N GLN A 253 -12.86 21.66 -18.53
CA GLN A 253 -14.31 21.41 -18.59
C GLN A 253 -14.96 21.77 -19.94
N SER A 254 -14.26 22.47 -20.83
CA SER A 254 -14.84 22.98 -22.09
C SER A 254 -13.96 22.74 -23.31
N GLY A 255 -14.59 22.42 -24.45
CA GLY A 255 -13.91 22.34 -25.76
C GLY A 255 -13.14 21.04 -26.00
N ALA A 256 -13.47 19.96 -25.31
CA ALA A 256 -12.87 18.66 -25.54
C ALA A 256 -13.55 17.92 -26.70
N VAL A 257 -12.76 17.36 -27.61
CA VAL A 257 -13.23 16.36 -28.58
C VAL A 257 -13.28 15.01 -27.85
N THR A 258 -14.39 14.27 -28.03
CA THR A 258 -14.58 12.96 -27.40
C THR A 258 -14.58 11.88 -28.46
N VAL A 259 -13.66 10.93 -28.34
CA VAL A 259 -13.55 9.76 -29.24
C VAL A 259 -13.72 8.50 -28.39
N PRO A 260 -14.78 7.70 -28.58
CA PRO A 260 -14.96 6.45 -27.86
C PRO A 260 -13.95 5.41 -28.37
N LEU A 261 -13.26 4.75 -27.43
CA LEU A 261 -12.25 3.73 -27.73
C LEU A 261 -12.43 2.53 -26.81
N THR A 262 -12.36 1.32 -27.37
CA THR A 262 -12.32 0.10 -26.56
C THR A 262 -10.94 -0.06 -25.93
N ALA A 263 -10.88 -0.13 -24.60
CA ALA A 263 -9.63 -0.07 -23.84
C ALA A 263 -8.60 -1.16 -24.23
N GLY A 264 -9.03 -2.40 -24.44
CA GLY A 264 -8.15 -3.52 -24.80
C GLY A 264 -7.43 -3.32 -26.14
N PRO A 265 -8.16 -3.17 -27.25
CA PRO A 265 -7.59 -2.86 -28.56
C PRO A 265 -6.72 -1.59 -28.56
N PHE A 266 -7.18 -0.52 -27.89
CA PHE A 266 -6.40 0.72 -27.79
C PHE A 266 -5.06 0.50 -27.08
N HIS A 267 -5.07 -0.16 -25.94
CA HIS A 267 -3.85 -0.50 -25.20
C HIS A 267 -2.91 -1.38 -26.03
N ALA A 268 -3.43 -2.36 -26.76
CA ALA A 268 -2.62 -3.20 -27.66
C ALA A 268 -1.94 -2.37 -28.76
N ALA A 269 -2.65 -1.41 -29.37
CA ALA A 269 -2.08 -0.55 -30.40
C ALA A 269 -1.01 0.40 -29.84
N VAL A 270 -1.23 1.00 -28.67
CA VAL A 270 -0.20 1.80 -27.98
C VAL A 270 1.04 0.94 -27.72
N ARG A 271 0.84 -0.31 -27.26
CA ARG A 271 1.95 -1.25 -27.02
C ARG A 271 2.70 -1.65 -28.28
N GLN A 272 2.04 -1.71 -29.43
CA GLN A 272 2.68 -1.98 -30.71
C GLN A 272 3.44 -0.75 -31.22
N ALA A 273 2.84 0.44 -31.12
CA ALA A 273 3.47 1.68 -31.57
C ALA A 273 4.73 2.01 -30.73
N GLN A 274 4.73 1.75 -29.42
CA GLN A 274 5.89 2.04 -28.57
C GLN A 274 7.12 1.15 -28.85
N ILE A 275 7.02 0.07 -29.64
CA ILE A 275 8.14 -0.85 -29.89
C ILE A 275 9.35 -0.13 -30.49
N VAL A 276 9.10 0.94 -31.23
CA VAL A 276 10.11 1.69 -31.99
C VAL A 276 10.34 3.08 -31.41
N THR A 277 10.01 3.30 -30.13
CA THR A 277 10.36 4.55 -29.43
C THR A 277 11.76 4.44 -28.83
N ASP A 278 12.48 5.56 -28.76
CA ASP A 278 13.70 5.63 -27.97
C ASP A 278 13.40 5.61 -26.46
N GLU A 279 14.40 5.26 -25.64
CA GLU A 279 14.22 5.12 -24.19
C GLU A 279 14.00 6.46 -23.47
N GLU A 280 14.38 7.58 -24.09
CA GLU A 280 14.36 8.93 -23.50
C GLU A 280 13.01 9.62 -23.70
N SER A 281 12.49 9.66 -24.93
CA SER A 281 11.25 10.33 -25.32
C SER A 281 10.03 9.45 -25.09
N ARG A 282 10.12 8.14 -25.40
CA ARG A 282 9.01 7.17 -25.40
C ARG A 282 7.74 7.70 -26.09
N GLY A 283 7.91 8.59 -27.06
CA GLY A 283 6.83 9.36 -27.66
C GLY A 283 6.05 8.58 -28.71
N VAL A 284 4.72 8.58 -28.61
CA VAL A 284 3.82 8.06 -29.63
C VAL A 284 2.90 9.19 -30.08
N ASP A 285 2.89 9.47 -31.37
CA ASP A 285 2.00 10.45 -31.99
C ASP A 285 0.65 9.80 -32.30
N PHE A 286 -0.43 10.50 -31.99
CA PHE A 286 -1.81 10.09 -32.24
C PHE A 286 -2.42 11.01 -33.28
N VAL A 287 -2.81 10.46 -34.43
CA VAL A 287 -3.51 11.17 -35.50
C VAL A 287 -4.94 10.63 -35.58
N PHE A 288 -5.92 11.50 -35.34
CA PHE A 288 -7.34 11.19 -35.40
C PHE A 288 -7.91 11.72 -36.72
N ASP A 289 -8.32 10.81 -37.59
CA ASP A 289 -8.98 11.07 -38.88
C ASP A 289 -10.38 10.44 -38.90
N ASP A 290 -11.18 10.74 -39.94
CA ASP A 290 -12.49 10.13 -40.16
C ASP A 290 -12.42 8.61 -40.05
N SER A 291 -13.15 8.07 -39.07
CA SER A 291 -13.23 6.65 -38.75
C SER A 291 -11.91 5.95 -38.41
N LYS A 292 -10.79 6.67 -38.22
CA LYS A 292 -9.47 6.06 -37.99
C LYS A 292 -8.56 6.81 -37.02
N LEU A 293 -7.95 6.07 -36.10
CA LEU A 293 -6.81 6.52 -35.28
C LEU A 293 -5.52 5.87 -35.78
N THR A 294 -4.51 6.68 -36.11
CA THR A 294 -3.16 6.21 -36.41
C THR A 294 -2.22 6.56 -35.26
N LEU A 295 -1.53 5.55 -34.73
CA LEU A 295 -0.46 5.68 -33.75
C LEU A 295 0.88 5.47 -34.45
N SER A 296 1.81 6.39 -34.30
CA SER A 296 3.15 6.28 -34.90
C SER A 296 4.26 6.69 -33.95
N SER A 297 5.40 6.04 -34.09
CA SER A 297 6.65 6.45 -33.45
C SER A 297 7.79 6.43 -34.45
N ARG A 298 8.85 7.21 -34.19
CA ARG A 298 10.07 7.21 -35.00
C ARG A 298 11.27 7.45 -34.10
N ALA A 299 12.29 6.60 -34.21
CA ALA A 299 13.57 6.76 -33.55
C ALA A 299 14.70 6.54 -34.56
N GLN A 300 15.68 7.47 -34.58
CA GLN A 300 16.72 7.53 -35.62
C GLN A 300 17.51 6.21 -35.77
N ASP A 301 17.79 5.54 -34.66
CA ASP A 301 18.62 4.32 -34.64
C ASP A 301 17.82 3.01 -34.54
N ILE A 302 16.49 3.08 -34.45
CA ILE A 302 15.62 1.90 -34.30
C ILE A 302 14.71 1.71 -35.52
N GLY A 303 14.12 2.79 -36.04
CA GLY A 303 13.21 2.77 -37.19
C GLY A 303 11.91 3.55 -36.94
N ASP A 304 10.82 3.11 -37.56
CA ASP A 304 9.48 3.67 -37.38
C ASP A 304 8.41 2.59 -37.15
N SER A 305 7.32 3.00 -36.50
CA SER A 305 6.11 2.18 -36.32
C SER A 305 4.87 2.94 -36.81
N ARG A 306 3.90 2.18 -37.33
CA ARG A 306 2.58 2.67 -37.69
C ARG A 306 1.53 1.62 -37.35
N VAL A 307 0.59 1.98 -36.49
CA VAL A 307 -0.50 1.11 -36.05
C VAL A 307 -1.81 1.87 -36.27
N GLU A 308 -2.79 1.20 -36.86
CA GLU A 308 -4.09 1.82 -37.17
C GLU A 308 -5.21 1.08 -36.43
N LEU A 309 -6.16 1.87 -35.92
CA LEU A 309 -7.36 1.39 -35.25
C LEU A 309 -8.59 2.10 -35.83
N PRO A 310 -9.69 1.37 -36.11
CA PRO A 310 -10.96 2.01 -36.41
C PRO A 310 -11.50 2.73 -35.16
N ILE A 311 -12.08 3.92 -35.35
CA ILE A 311 -12.70 4.72 -34.29
C ILE A 311 -14.06 5.23 -34.76
N GLU A 312 -14.96 5.54 -33.83
CA GLU A 312 -16.22 6.23 -34.14
C GLU A 312 -16.02 7.74 -33.96
N TYR A 313 -15.42 8.37 -34.97
CA TYR A 313 -15.11 9.80 -34.99
C TYR A 313 -15.22 10.32 -36.42
N ASP A 314 -15.97 11.40 -36.60
CA ASP A 314 -16.09 12.14 -37.86
C ASP A 314 -15.61 13.57 -37.59
N HIS A 315 -14.66 14.05 -38.40
CA HIS A 315 -13.98 15.34 -38.26
C HIS A 315 -14.82 16.51 -38.82
#